data_AF-J1ITW9-F1
#
_entry.id   AF-J1ITW9-F1
#
_cell.length_a   1.000
_cell.length_b   1.000
_cell.length_c   1.000
_cell.angle_alpha   90.00
_cell.angle_beta   90.00
_cell.angle_gamma   90.00
#
_symmetry.space_group_name_H-M   'P 1'
#
loop_
_entity.id
_entity.type
_entity.pdbx_description
1 polymer ?
#
loop_
_entity_poly.entity_id
_entity_poly.type
_entity_poly.pdbx_seq_one_letter_code
_entity_poly.pdbx_strand_id
1 'polypeptide(L)' 'MRTHPFVVKMGDKFVDEVFYQRLLTATITDYAGNESDSFEAEFDDNGDDLSVSQSNSA' A
#
# COMPACT_ATOMS: atom_id res chain seq x y z
N MET A 1 -8.18 -12.07 15.31
CA MET A 1 -7.66 -10.71 15.04
C MET A 1 -6.54 -10.87 14.05
N ARG A 2 -6.67 -10.36 12.81
CA ARG A 2 -5.48 -10.22 11.94
C ARG A 2 -4.69 -9.06 12.51
N THR A 3 -3.60 -9.36 13.22
CA THR A 3 -2.58 -8.38 13.57
C THR A 3 -2.00 -7.82 12.28
N HIS A 4 -1.98 -6.49 12.13
CA HIS A 4 -1.36 -5.84 10.97
C HIS A 4 0.07 -6.33 10.82
N PRO A 5 0.48 -6.87 9.66
CA PRO A 5 1.80 -7.46 9.48
C PRO A 5 2.93 -6.41 9.57
N PHE A 6 2.60 -5.13 9.33
CA PHE A 6 3.49 -3.99 9.43
C PHE A 6 2.69 -2.69 9.58
N VAL A 7 3.36 -1.61 9.98
CA VAL A 7 2.76 -0.28 10.11
C VAL A 7 2.97 0.52 8.83
N VAL A 8 1.90 1.07 8.27
CA VAL A 8 1.97 1.99 7.11
C VAL A 8 1.46 3.36 7.52
N LYS A 9 2.19 4.39 7.09
CA LYS A 9 1.80 5.79 7.25
C LYS A 9 1.97 6.53 5.93
N MET A 10 1.05 7.44 5.65
CA MET A 10 1.16 8.44 4.60
C MET A 10 1.42 9.79 5.26
N GLY A 11 2.69 10.20 5.30
CA GLY A 11 3.15 11.29 6.16
C GLY A 11 2.95 10.95 7.65
N ASP A 12 2.23 11.81 8.38
CA ASP A 12 1.97 11.60 9.81
C ASP A 12 0.70 10.79 10.10
N LYS A 13 -0.06 10.41 9.06
CA LYS A 13 -1.32 9.68 9.21
C LYS A 13 -1.13 8.19 8.98
N PHE A 14 -1.70 7.38 9.86
CA PHE A 14 -1.83 5.94 9.61
C PHE A 14 -2.81 5.68 8.48
N VAL A 15 -2.58 4.62 7.72
CA VAL A 15 -3.57 4.13 6.75
C VAL A 15 -4.81 3.60 7.48
N ASP A 16 -5.97 3.70 6.83
CA ASP A 16 -7.21 3.17 7.37
C ASP A 16 -7.21 1.64 7.40
N GLU A 17 -8.02 1.06 8.28
CA GLU A 17 -8.15 -0.40 8.42
C GLU A 17 -8.50 -1.11 7.10
N VAL A 18 -9.22 -0.43 6.20
CA VAL A 18 -9.58 -0.92 4.86
C VAL A 18 -8.34 -1.29 4.04
N PHE A 19 -7.23 -0.57 4.22
CA PHE A 19 -5.94 -0.91 3.58
C PHE A 19 -5.53 -2.35 3.89
N TYR A 20 -5.55 -2.73 5.18
CA TYR A 20 -5.13 -4.05 5.63
C TYR A 20 -6.16 -5.15 5.35
N GLN A 21 -7.45 -4.80 5.31
CA GLN A 21 -8.52 -5.73 4.96
C GLN A 21 -8.44 -6.17 3.50
N ARG A 22 -8.05 -5.25 2.60
CA ARG A 22 -7.95 -5.51 1.16
C ARG A 22 -6.56 -5.97 0.72
N LEU A 23 -5.52 -5.77 1.53
CA LEU A 23 -4.17 -6.18 1.19
C LEU A 23 -4.07 -7.71 0.99
N LEU A 24 -3.70 -8.13 -0.22
CA LEU A 24 -3.43 -9.52 -0.57
C LEU A 24 -1.96 -9.86 -0.37
N THR A 25 -1.08 -9.06 -0.98
CA THR A 25 0.37 -9.22 -0.92
C THR A 25 1.06 -7.87 -0.79
N ALA A 26 2.23 -7.85 -0.16
CA ALA A 26 3.11 -6.69 -0.12
C ALA A 26 4.58 -7.15 -0.16
N THR A 27 5.38 -6.46 -0.97
CA THR A 27 6.81 -6.71 -1.14
C THR A 27 7.57 -5.43 -0.85
N ILE A 28 8.59 -5.53 0.02
CA ILE A 28 9.57 -4.47 0.26
C ILE A 28 10.88 -4.94 -0.35
N THR A 29 11.45 -4.14 -1.25
CA THR A 29 12.77 -4.40 -1.84
C THR A 29 13.75 -3.34 -1.36
N ASP A 30 14.78 -3.80 -0.65
CA ASP A 30 15.96 -3.01 -0.29
C ASP A 30 16.99 -3.14 -1.42
N TYR A 31 17.32 -2.02 -2.06
CA TYR A 31 18.30 -2.00 -3.15
C TYR A 31 19.65 -1.53 -2.61
N ALA A 32 20.68 -2.36 -2.79
CA ALA A 32 22.02 -2.01 -2.37
C ALA A 32 22.54 -0.77 -3.13
N GLY A 33 23.14 0.17 -2.40
CA GLY A 33 23.68 1.41 -2.95
C GLY A 33 22.85 2.63 -2.55
N ASN A 34 22.95 3.71 -3.31
CA ASN A 34 22.13 4.92 -3.10
C ASN A 34 20.88 4.89 -3.99
N GLU A 35 20.36 3.71 -4.29
CA GLU A 35 19.11 3.54 -5.03
C GLU A 35 17.94 3.65 -4.05
N SER A 36 16.78 4.05 -4.56
CA SER A 36 15.57 4.13 -3.75
C SER A 36 14.98 2.74 -3.55
N ASP A 37 14.62 2.42 -2.31
CA ASP A 37 13.82 1.22 -1.98
C ASP A 37 12.45 1.25 -2.67
N SER A 38 11.88 0.07 -2.89
CA SER A 38 10.51 -0.07 -3.40
C SER A 38 9.57 -0.74 -2.42
N PHE A 39 8.31 -0.29 -2.45
CA PHE A 39 7.19 -0.93 -1.79
C PHE A 39 6.10 -1.18 -2.84
N GLU A 40 5.75 -2.44 -3.03
CA GLU A 40 4.71 -2.88 -3.95
C GLU A 40 3.63 -3.61 -3.15
N ALA A 41 2.35 -3.29 -3.42
CA ALA A 41 1.21 -3.88 -2.72
C ALA A 41 0.08 -4.21 -3.69
N GLU A 42 -0.52 -5.38 -3.51
CA GLU A 42 -1.67 -5.86 -4.26
C GLU A 42 -2.90 -5.85 -3.35
N PHE A 43 -4.02 -5.33 -3.87
CA PHE A 43 -5.27 -5.21 -3.11
C PHE A 43 -6.39 -5.95 -3.82
N ASP A 44 -7.28 -6.55 -3.03
CA ASP A 44 -8.56 -7.06 -3.49
C ASP A 44 -9.51 -5.90 -3.80
N ASP A 45 -9.86 -5.76 -5.08
CA ASP A 45 -10.82 -4.78 -5.58
C ASP A 45 -12.13 -5.42 -6.08
N ASN A 46 -12.48 -6.58 -5.54
CA ASN A 46 -13.79 -7.15 -5.80
C ASN A 46 -14.89 -6.21 -5.28
N GLY A 47 -15.62 -5.59 -6.21
CA GLY A 47 -16.66 -4.60 -5.91
C GLY A 47 -16.38 -3.20 -6.45
N ASP A 48 -15.21 -2.96 -7.06
CA ASP A 48 -14.82 -1.65 -7.65
C ASP A 48 -14.87 -0.50 -6.63
N ASP A 49 -14.53 -0.82 -5.38
CA ASP A 49 -14.55 0.12 -4.27
C ASP A 49 -13.21 0.86 -4.11
N LEU A 50 -12.14 0.45 -4.82
CA LEU A 50 -10.87 1.16 -4.85
C LEU A 50 -10.85 2.14 -6.02
N SER A 51 -11.39 3.34 -5.79
CA SER A 51 -11.17 4.45 -6.73
C SER A 51 -9.73 4.96 -6.60
N VAL A 52 -8.86 4.56 -7.52
CA VAL A 52 -7.60 5.28 -7.72
C VAL A 52 -7.97 6.61 -8.36
N SER A 53 -7.79 7.71 -7.62
CA SER A 53 -7.86 9.04 -8.23
C SER A 53 -6.75 9.10 -9.27
N GLN A 54 -7.08 8.85 -10.54
CA GLN A 54 -6.18 9.11 -11.64
C GLN A 54 -5.99 10.63 -11.66
N SER A 55 -4.97 11.12 -10.97
CA SER A 55 -4.40 12.42 -11.27
C SER A 55 -3.83 12.30 -12.68
N ASN A 56 -4.66 12.63 -13.67
CA ASN A 56 -4.21 12.91 -15.02
C ASN A 56 -3.14 14.01 -14.91
N SER A 57 -1.88 13.61 -14.97
CA SER A 57 -0.81 14.51 -15.38
C SER A 57 -1.05 14.76 -16.87
N ALA A 58 -1.76 15.85 -17.17
CA ALA A 58 -1.82 16.44 -18.50
C ALA A 58 -0.54 17.22 -18.80
#